data_AF-A0A947KI52-F1
#
_entry.id   AF-A0A947KI52-F1
#
_cell.length_a   1.000
_cell.length_b   1.000
_cell.length_c   1.000
_cell.angle_alpha   90.00
_cell.angle_beta   90.00
_cell.angle_gamma   90.00
#
_symmetry.space_group_name_H-M   'P 1'
#
loop_
_entity.id
_entity.type
_entity.pdbx_description
1 polymer ?
#
loop_
_entity_poly.entity_id
_entity_poly.type
_entity_poly.pdbx_seq_one_letter_code
_entity_poly.pdbx_strand_id
1 'polypeptide(L)'
;HKSGYFTGKNKISKKGRSNLRRVLGYIVLPLVKKKSLYGSVYHAKKDLGMVGNKAMVAMMRKFLKMFYGWYKSGVPFDKNRVFSDEINYVQITQ
;
A
#
# COMPACT_ATOMS: atom_id res chain seq x y z
N HIS A 1 8.26 -30.46 -17.48
CA HIS A 1 8.20 -31.38 -16.33
C HIS A 1 7.32 -30.81 -15.22
N LYS A 2 6.14 -31.42 -15.00
CA LYS A 2 5.31 -31.17 -13.83
C LYS A 2 5.67 -32.21 -12.77
N SER A 3 6.13 -31.80 -11.59
CA SER A 3 6.15 -32.66 -10.41
C SER A 3 4.89 -32.39 -9.57
N GLY A 4 4.08 -33.43 -9.39
CA GLY A 4 3.04 -33.45 -8.36
C GLY A 4 3.69 -33.41 -6.97
N TYR A 5 2.95 -32.95 -5.96
CA TYR A 5 3.34 -32.81 -4.54
C TYR A 5 3.98 -31.50 -4.08
N PHE A 6 3.80 -30.37 -4.77
CA PHE A 6 4.07 -29.08 -4.15
C PHE A 6 2.91 -28.09 -4.32
N THR A 7 2.00 -28.08 -3.34
CA THR A 7 1.04 -26.99 -3.14
C THR A 7 1.85 -25.77 -2.70
N GLY A 8 2.40 -25.03 -3.68
CA GLY A 8 3.22 -23.86 -3.42
C GLY A 8 2.45 -22.85 -2.58
N LYS A 9 2.73 -22.81 -1.27
CA LYS A 9 2.22 -21.76 -0.40
C LYS A 9 2.66 -20.44 -1.02
N ASN A 10 1.72 -19.57 -1.38
CA ASN A 10 2.01 -18.23 -1.90
C ASN A 10 2.86 -17.47 -0.86
N LYS A 11 4.18 -17.48 -1.04
CA LYS A 11 5.12 -16.84 -0.12
C LYS A 11 5.55 -15.52 -0.75
N ILE A 12 5.34 -14.41 -0.03
CA ILE A 12 5.93 -13.12 -0.40
C ILE A 12 7.45 -13.30 -0.27
N SER A 13 8.17 -13.26 -1.40
CA SER A 13 9.63 -13.40 -1.41
C SER A 13 10.30 -12.25 -0.65
N LYS A 14 11.47 -12.48 -0.03
CA LYS A 14 12.25 -11.42 0.66
C LYS A 14 12.48 -10.18 -0.23
N LYS A 15 12.67 -10.36 -1.54
CA LYS A 15 12.86 -9.30 -2.54
C LYS A 15 11.54 -8.67 -3.03
N GLY A 16 10.42 -9.38 -2.87
CA GLY A 16 9.15 -9.12 -3.54
C GLY A 16 9.22 -9.43 -5.04
N ARG A 17 8.05 -9.52 -5.71
CA ARG A 17 7.98 -9.68 -7.17
C ARG A 17 8.19 -8.32 -7.84
N SER A 18 9.20 -8.20 -8.70
CA SER A 18 9.54 -6.95 -9.42
C SER A 18 8.37 -6.46 -10.30
N ASN A 19 7.73 -7.38 -11.03
CA ASN A 19 6.56 -7.06 -11.86
C ASN A 19 5.40 -6.54 -11.02
N LEU A 20 5.16 -7.12 -9.84
CA LEU A 20 4.14 -6.62 -8.91
C LEU A 20 4.47 -5.19 -8.46
N ARG A 21 5.72 -4.90 -8.12
CA ARG A 21 6.13 -3.54 -7.74
C ARG A 21 5.93 -2.54 -8.89
N ARG A 22 6.20 -2.95 -10.13
CA ARG A 22 5.97 -2.11 -11.32
C ARG A 22 4.47 -1.81 -11.50
N VAL A 23 3.62 -2.83 -11.43
CA VAL A 23 2.15 -2.67 -11.52
C VAL A 23 1.62 -1.79 -10.39
N LEU A 24 2.06 -2.03 -9.15
CA LEU A 24 1.71 -1.19 -8.00
C LEU A 24 2.16 0.26 -8.21
N GLY A 25 3.31 0.47 -8.82
CA GLY A 25 3.79 1.80 -9.20
C GLY A 25 2.83 2.51 -10.15
N TYR A 26 2.41 1.84 -11.22
CA TYR A 26 1.45 2.43 -12.17
C TYR A 26 0.09 2.74 -11.55
N ILE A 27 -0.39 1.89 -10.63
CA ILE A 27 -1.66 2.11 -9.93
C ILE A 27 -1.56 3.28 -8.95
N VAL A 28 -0.47 3.36 -8.17
CA VAL A 28 -0.32 4.33 -7.08
C VAL A 28 0.13 5.71 -7.58
N LEU A 29 0.82 5.79 -8.72
CA LEU A 29 1.31 7.06 -9.26
C LEU A 29 0.22 8.14 -9.46
N PRO A 30 -0.96 7.84 -10.02
CA PRO A 30 -2.05 8.82 -10.07
C PRO A 30 -2.69 9.09 -8.69
N LEU A 31 -2.57 8.16 -7.74
CA LEU A 31 -3.17 8.26 -6.41
C LEU A 31 -2.39 9.15 -5.45
N VAL A 32 -1.11 9.42 -5.72
CA VAL A 32 -0.25 10.30 -4.90
C VAL A 32 -0.24 11.77 -5.36
N LYS A 33 -1.01 12.12 -6.40
CA LYS A 33 -1.20 13.52 -6.80
C LYS A 33 -1.88 14.32 -5.67
N LYS A 34 -1.60 15.62 -5.56
CA LYS A 34 -2.06 16.49 -4.45
C LYS A 34 -3.55 16.36 -4.05
N LYS A 35 -4.46 16.20 -5.03
CA LYS A 35 -5.92 16.09 -4.81
C LYS A 35 -6.44 14.64 -4.77
N SER A 36 -5.55 13.66 -4.84
CA SER A 36 -5.89 12.24 -4.86
C SER A 36 -5.84 11.61 -3.47
N LEU A 37 -6.34 10.38 -3.35
CA LEU A 37 -6.48 9.65 -2.09
C LEU A 37 -5.22 9.68 -1.21
N TYR A 38 -4.03 9.46 -1.78
CA TYR A 38 -2.76 9.44 -1.03
C TYR A 38 -1.96 10.74 -1.13
N GLY A 39 -2.51 11.78 -1.77
CA GLY A 39 -1.79 13.03 -2.04
C GLY A 39 -1.28 13.70 -0.78
N SER A 40 -2.17 13.96 0.18
CA SER A 40 -1.82 14.60 1.46
C SER A 40 -0.70 13.85 2.19
N VAL A 41 -0.83 12.53 2.32
CA VAL A 41 0.14 11.69 3.04
C VAL A 41 1.48 11.57 2.31
N TYR A 42 1.46 11.49 0.97
CA TYR A 42 2.69 11.45 0.18
C TYR A 42 3.46 12.76 0.28
N HIS A 43 2.77 13.89 0.11
CA HIS A 43 3.38 15.22 0.18
C HIS A 43 3.86 15.55 1.60
N ALA A 44 3.08 15.25 2.64
CA ALA A 44 3.54 15.41 4.02
C ALA A 44 4.84 14.65 4.30
N LYS A 45 4.99 13.42 3.79
CA LYS A 45 6.25 12.65 3.91
C LYS A 45 7.40 13.29 3.15
N LYS A 46 7.14 13.87 1.97
CA LYS A 46 8.13 14.59 1.18
C LYS A 46 8.60 15.86 1.90
N ASP A 47 7.67 16.60 2.51
CA ASP A 47 7.94 17.84 3.23
C ASP A 47 8.75 17.58 4.52
N LEU A 48 8.53 16.42 5.16
CA LEU A 48 9.35 15.89 6.27
C LEU A 48 10.75 15.38 5.82
N GLY A 49 11.18 15.66 4.58
CA GLY A 49 12.52 15.30 4.08
C GLY A 49 12.65 13.88 3.54
N MET A 50 11.56 13.13 3.35
CA MET A 50 11.67 11.76 2.82
C MET A 50 12.04 11.73 1.33
N VAL A 51 12.97 10.83 0.97
CA VAL A 51 13.34 10.54 -0.43
C VAL A 51 12.11 10.04 -1.19
N GLY A 52 11.89 10.56 -2.40
CA GLY A 52 10.65 10.31 -3.17
C GLY A 52 10.38 8.84 -3.46
N ASN A 53 11.42 8.06 -3.78
CA ASN A 53 11.31 6.61 -3.98
C ASN A 53 10.86 5.88 -2.70
N LYS A 54 11.37 6.31 -1.54
CA LYS A 54 10.99 5.74 -0.24
C LYS A 54 9.53 6.04 0.08
N ALA A 55 9.10 7.29 -0.15
CA ALA A 55 7.70 7.69 0.00
C ALA A 55 6.77 6.89 -0.94
N MET A 56 7.18 6.69 -2.19
CA MET A 56 6.41 5.92 -3.16
C MET A 56 6.26 4.45 -2.75
N VAL A 57 7.34 3.80 -2.31
CA VAL A 57 7.29 2.42 -1.79
C VAL A 57 6.39 2.31 -0.56
N ALA A 58 6.40 3.31 0.33
CA ALA A 58 5.49 3.35 1.47
C ALA A 58 4.02 3.41 1.02
N MET A 59 3.70 4.22 0.00
CA MET A 59 2.35 4.30 -0.56
C MET A 59 1.93 3.00 -1.27
N MET A 60 2.83 2.37 -2.04
CA MET A 60 2.58 1.05 -2.63
C MET A 60 2.23 0.00 -1.57
N ARG A 61 2.98 -0.02 -0.46
CA ARG A 61 2.72 -0.95 0.65
C ARG A 61 1.38 -0.66 1.33
N LYS A 62 1.04 0.62 1.53
CA LYS A 62 -0.24 1.03 2.14
C LYS A 62 -1.42 0.62 1.25
N PHE A 63 -1.32 0.89 -0.05
CA PHE A 63 -2.31 0.45 -1.04
C PHE A 63 -2.51 -1.06 -1.02
N LEU A 64 -1.42 -1.85 -1.03
CA LEU A 64 -1.52 -3.31 -1.04
C LEU A 64 -2.22 -3.87 0.20
N LYS A 65 -1.92 -3.32 1.38
CA LYS A 65 -2.59 -3.70 2.63
C LYS A 65 -4.08 -3.37 2.61
N MET A 66 -4.42 -2.16 2.20
CA MET A 66 -5.80 -1.70 2.04
C MET A 66 -6.56 -2.59 1.05
N PHE A 67 -5.98 -2.85 -0.12
CA PHE A 67 -6.58 -3.69 -1.16
C PHE A 67 -6.84 -5.11 -0.66
N TYR A 68 -5.87 -5.71 0.05
CA TYR A 68 -6.04 -7.05 0.62
C TYR A 68 -7.12 -7.07 1.71
N GLY A 69 -7.12 -6.09 2.62
CA GLY A 69 -8.14 -5.97 3.66
C GLY A 69 -9.54 -5.78 3.09
N TRP A 70 -9.66 -4.90 2.09
CA TRP A 70 -10.91 -4.66 1.37
C TRP A 70 -11.42 -5.93 0.68
N TYR A 71 -10.58 -6.61 -0.10
CA TYR A 71 -10.90 -7.87 -0.76
C TYR A 71 -11.39 -8.94 0.23
N LYS A 72 -10.78 -9.03 1.41
CA LYS A 72 -11.18 -9.99 2.45
C LYS A 72 -12.46 -9.61 3.18
N SER A 73 -12.75 -8.32 3.31
CA SER A 73 -13.88 -7.82 4.09
C SER A 73 -15.25 -8.03 3.43
N GLY A 74 -15.29 -8.18 2.10
CA GLY A 74 -16.54 -8.33 1.35
C GLY A 74 -17.46 -7.10 1.37
N VAL A 75 -17.03 -5.98 1.96
CA VAL A 75 -17.81 -4.73 2.01
C VAL A 75 -17.43 -3.78 0.86
N PRO A 76 -18.30 -2.85 0.46
CA PRO A 76 -17.94 -1.80 -0.49
C PRO A 76 -16.73 -0.96 -0.04
N PHE A 77 -16.00 -0.41 -1.01
CA PHE A 77 -14.85 0.43 -0.72
C PHE A 77 -15.30 1.73 -0.04
N ASP A 78 -14.73 2.01 1.14
CA ASP A 78 -14.92 3.27 1.86
C ASP A 78 -13.59 4.02 1.96
N LYS A 79 -13.56 5.25 1.43
CA LYS A 79 -12.39 6.13 1.45
C LYS A 79 -11.99 6.53 2.88
N ASN A 80 -12.93 6.65 3.79
CA ASN A 80 -12.67 7.08 5.17
C ASN A 80 -11.94 5.99 5.96
N ARG A 81 -12.22 4.73 5.64
CA ARG A 81 -11.56 3.56 6.24
C ARG A 81 -10.09 3.40 5.82
N VAL A 82 -9.64 4.11 4.80
CA VAL A 82 -8.24 4.05 4.32
C VAL A 82 -7.26 4.72 5.29
N PHE A 83 -7.73 5.66 6.12
CA PHE A 83 -6.92 6.41 7.07
C PHE A 83 -7.32 6.18 8.53
N SER A 84 -8.28 5.28 8.81
CA SER A 84 -8.72 4.99 10.19
C SER A 84 -7.58 4.52 11.09
N ASP A 85 -6.59 3.81 10.54
CA ASP A 85 -5.41 3.38 11.30
C ASP A 85 -4.50 4.55 11.72
N GLU A 86 -4.47 5.67 10.98
CA GLU A 86 -3.66 6.85 11.34
C GLU A 86 -4.26 7.60 12.54
N ILE A 87 -5.58 7.56 12.71
CA ILE A 87 -6.30 8.20 13.83
C ILE A 87 -5.91 7.53 15.16
N ASN A 88 -5.80 6.21 15.20
CA ASN A 88 -5.49 5.47 16.43
C ASN A 88 -4.05 5.69 16.94
N TYR A 89 -3.08 6.03 16.09
CA TYR A 89 -1.72 6.35 16.55
C TYR A 89 -1.63 7.73 17.21
N VAL A 90 -2.43 8.71 16.77
CA VAL A 90 -2.45 10.06 17.37
C VAL A 90 -3.05 10.04 18.77
N GLN A 91 -4.04 9.16 19.02
CA GLN A 91 -4.72 9.05 20.32
C GLN A 91 -3.88 8.34 21.41
N ILE A 92 -2.82 7.61 21.03
CA ILE A 92 -1.93 6.93 21.99
C ILE A 92 -0.75 7.83 22.38
N THR A 93 -0.57 8.97 21.70
CA THR A 93 0.58 9.89 21.91
C THR A 93 0.15 11.25 22.47
N GLN A 94 -1.08 11.35 23.01
CA GLN A 94 -1.57 12.46 23.83
C GLN A 94 -1.79 11.95 25.26
#